data_AF-A0A395LGR4-F1
#
_entry.id   AF-A0A395LGR4-F1
#
_cell.length_a   1.000
_cell.length_b   1.000
_cell.length_c   1.000
_cell.angle_alpha   90.00
_cell.angle_beta   90.00
_cell.angle_gamma   90.00
#
_symmetry.space_group_name_H-M   'P 1'
#
loop_
_entity.id
_entity.type
_entity.pdbx_description
1 polymer ?
#
loop_
_entity_poly.entity_id
_entity_poly.type
_entity_poly.pdbx_seq_one_letter_code
_entity_poly.pdbx_strand_id
1 'polypeptide(L)'
;MSPPEALAHAVDLIGGQSAMGRLIGVSQASVWRWVDLKKHLPAEHVLKVEEATGVSRHDLRPDLYPREDASAETGSDNSSEGIAA
;
A
#
# COMPACT_ATOMS: atom_id res chain seq x y z
N MET A 1 -7.65 -5.61 4.13
CA MET A 1 -7.60 -4.51 5.12
C MET A 1 -8.15 -3.27 4.43
N SER A 2 -8.92 -2.40 5.09
CA SER A 2 -9.33 -1.14 4.44
C SER A 2 -8.19 -0.11 4.47
N PRO A 3 -8.16 0.89 3.56
CA PRO A 3 -7.09 1.90 3.54
C PRO A 3 -6.87 2.67 4.85
N PRO A 4 -7.90 3.15 5.58
CA PRO A 4 -7.67 3.83 6.85
C PRO A 4 -7.13 2.88 7.93
N GLU A 5 -7.54 1.61 7.93
CA GLU A 5 -7.00 0.60 8.85
C GLU A 5 -5.54 0.28 8.54
N ALA A 6 -5.18 0.19 7.26
CA ALA A 6 -3.81 -0.05 6.83
C ALA A 6 -2.89 1.10 7.25
N LEU A 7 -3.34 2.34 7.11
CA LEU A 7 -2.59 3.51 7.57
C LEU A 7 -2.44 3.52 9.09
N ALA A 8 -3.51 3.26 9.84
CA ALA A 8 -3.45 3.19 11.30
C ALA A 8 -2.49 2.08 11.76
N HIS A 9 -2.57 0.90 11.14
CA HIS A 9 -1.68 -0.22 11.44
C HIS A 9 -0.21 0.11 11.15
N ALA A 10 0.08 0.76 10.01
CA ALA A 10 1.43 1.23 9.70
C ALA A 10 1.95 2.23 10.74
N VAL A 11 1.10 3.15 11.22
CA VAL A 11 1.45 4.09 12.28
C VAL A 11 1.79 3.37 13.58
N ASP A 12 1.03 2.34 13.95
CA ASP A 12 1.28 1.55 15.16
C ASP A 12 2.59 0.77 15.06
N LEU A 13 2.89 0.16 13.91
CA LEU A 13 4.15 -0.56 13.66
C LEU A 13 5.39 0.35 13.80
N ILE A 14 5.27 1.62 13.40
CA ILE A 14 6.36 2.61 13.50
C ILE A 14 6.53 3.12 14.94
N GLY A 15 5.55 2.90 15.83
CA GLY A 15 5.56 3.41 17.21
C GLY A 15 4.83 4.74 17.38
N GLY A 16 3.82 5.00 16.54
CA GLY A 16 2.86 6.10 16.70
C GLY A 16 3.07 7.29 15.75
N GLN A 17 2.13 8.23 15.80
CA GLN A 17 2.02 9.33 14.83
C GLN A 17 3.25 10.25 14.80
N SER A 18 3.87 10.49 15.96
CA SER A 18 5.12 11.28 16.05
C SER A 18 6.31 10.58 15.40
N ALA A 19 6.40 9.26 15.54
CA ALA A 19 7.47 8.47 14.92
C ALA A 19 7.28 8.38 13.41
N MET A 20 6.04 8.18 12.94
CA MET A 20 5.66 8.28 11.53
C MET A 20 6.02 9.63 10.93
N GLY A 21 5.69 10.73 11.63
CA GLY A 21 6.04 12.09 11.18
C GLY A 21 7.55 12.27 10.98
N ARG A 22 8.36 11.82 11.95
CA ARG A 22 9.83 11.83 11.83
C ARG A 22 10.33 10.95 10.69
N LEU A 23 9.74 9.78 10.49
CA LEU A 23 10.13 8.85 9.42
C LEU A 23 9.99 9.53 8.06
N ILE A 24 8.82 10.10 7.75
CA ILE A 24 8.52 10.63 6.41
C ILE A 24 8.80 12.14 6.27
N GLY A 25 9.20 12.82 7.34
CA GLY A 25 9.59 14.24 7.32
C GLY A 25 8.41 15.22 7.41
N VAL A 26 7.29 14.82 8.04
CA VAL A 26 6.11 15.67 8.24
C VAL A 26 5.78 15.87 9.72
N SER A 27 4.94 16.86 10.01
CA SER A 27 4.46 17.09 11.37
C SER A 27 3.57 15.94 11.86
N GLN A 28 3.58 15.65 13.16
CA GLN A 28 2.64 14.69 13.77
C GLN A 28 1.17 15.07 13.50
N ALA A 29 0.85 16.37 13.47
CA ALA A 29 -0.49 16.86 13.15
C ALA A 29 -0.93 16.51 11.71
N SER A 30 0.01 16.45 10.76
CA SER A 30 -0.27 15.97 9.40
C SER A 30 -0.67 14.50 9.42
N VAL A 31 0.06 13.68 10.16
CA VAL A 31 -0.24 12.24 10.32
C VAL A 31 -1.60 12.05 11.00
N TRP A 32 -1.86 12.78 12.09
CA TRP A 32 -3.15 12.76 12.79
C TRP A 32 -4.31 13.07 11.83
N ARG A 33 -4.16 14.10 10.99
CA ARG A 33 -5.19 14.48 10.02
C ARG A 33 -5.51 13.35 9.04
N TRP A 34 -4.53 12.54 8.65
CA TRP A 34 -4.78 11.41 7.76
C TRP A 34 -5.51 10.26 8.46
N VAL A 35 -5.09 9.92 9.68
CA VAL A 35 -5.68 8.83 10.46
C VAL A 35 -7.10 9.18 10.92
N ASP A 36 -7.29 10.35 11.54
CA ASP A 36 -8.54 10.74 12.20
C ASP A 36 -9.63 11.16 11.20
N LEU A 37 -9.26 11.96 10.19
CA LEU A 37 -10.19 12.38 9.14
C LEU A 37 -10.31 11.35 7.99
N LYS A 38 -9.73 10.16 8.16
CA LYS A 38 -9.71 9.08 7.14
C LYS A 38 -9.27 9.60 5.77
N LYS A 39 -8.28 10.50 5.74
CA LYS A 39 -7.70 11.01 4.49
C LYS A 39 -6.63 10.05 4.01
N HIS A 40 -6.39 10.09 2.70
CA HIS A 40 -5.38 9.26 2.07
C HIS A 40 -3.96 9.70 2.42
N LEU A 41 -3.07 8.72 2.56
CA LEU A 41 -1.63 8.96 2.60
C LEU A 41 -1.18 9.56 1.25
N PRO A 42 -0.42 10.67 1.23
CA PRO A 42 0.18 11.21 0.02
C PRO A 42 1.01 10.16 -0.71
N ALA A 43 0.93 10.15 -2.04
CA ALA A 43 1.55 9.13 -2.89
C ALA A 43 3.07 9.03 -2.67
N GLU A 44 3.70 10.18 -2.48
CA GLU A 44 5.14 10.34 -2.21
C GLU A 44 5.63 9.61 -0.96
N HIS A 45 4.75 9.34 0.02
CA HIS A 45 5.13 8.67 1.27
C HIS A 45 4.82 7.16 1.26
N VAL A 46 4.04 6.66 0.30
CA VAL A 46 3.56 5.27 0.30
C VAL A 46 4.71 4.27 0.30
N LEU A 47 5.67 4.43 -0.61
CA LEU A 47 6.80 3.50 -0.74
C LEU A 47 7.70 3.51 0.50
N LYS A 48 7.89 4.68 1.11
CA LYS A 48 8.69 4.83 2.33
C LYS A 48 8.01 4.18 3.55
N VAL A 49 6.69 4.26 3.62
CA VAL A 49 5.90 3.60 4.67
C VAL A 49 5.88 2.09 4.46
N GLU A 50 5.73 1.61 3.22
CA GLU A 50 5.81 0.20 2.87
C GLU A 50 7.18 -0.39 3.25
N GLU A 51 8.28 0.27 2.90
CA GLU A 51 9.64 -0.18 3.26
C GLU A 51 9.85 -0.25 4.78
N ALA A 52 9.31 0.72 5.53
CA ALA A 52 9.49 0.78 6.98
C ALA A 52 8.59 -0.20 7.77
N THR A 53 7.43 -0.56 7.22
CA THR A 53 6.39 -1.32 7.96
C THR A 53 6.07 -2.68 7.39
N GLY A 54 6.40 -2.92 6.11
CA GLY A 54 5.94 -4.07 5.35
C GLY A 54 4.45 -4.03 4.97
N VAL A 55 3.71 -2.96 5.31
CA VAL A 55 2.32 -2.81 4.91
C VAL A 55 2.26 -2.51 3.41
N SER A 56 1.53 -3.35 2.68
CA SER A 56 1.47 -3.25 1.22
C SER A 56 0.92 -1.91 0.74
N ARG A 57 1.56 -1.33 -0.27
CA ARG A 57 1.08 -0.15 -0.99
C ARG A 57 -0.36 -0.30 -1.51
N HIS A 58 -0.77 -1.53 -1.81
CA HIS A 58 -2.11 -1.87 -2.29
C HIS A 58 -3.18 -1.67 -1.21
N ASP A 59 -2.84 -1.89 0.07
CA ASP A 59 -3.75 -1.60 1.18
C ASP A 59 -3.73 -0.11 1.53
N LEU A 60 -2.57 0.55 1.49
CA LEU A 60 -2.43 1.98 1.81
C LEU A 60 -3.12 2.90 0.79
N ARG A 61 -2.94 2.61 -0.51
CA ARG A 61 -3.46 3.40 -1.63
C ARG A 61 -3.92 2.48 -2.77
N PRO A 62 -5.04 1.74 -2.62
CA PRO A 62 -5.58 0.90 -3.69
C PRO A 62 -5.94 1.69 -4.95
N ASP A 63 -6.24 2.99 -4.79
CA ASP A 63 -6.55 3.91 -5.88
C ASP A 63 -5.34 4.22 -6.79
N LEU A 64 -4.11 4.07 -6.27
CA LEU A 64 -2.88 4.20 -7.05
C LEU A 64 -2.23 2.85 -7.36
N TYR A 65 -2.44 1.87 -6.48
CA TYR A 65 -1.85 0.54 -6.56
C TYR A 65 -2.99 -0.49 -6.47
N PRO A 66 -3.79 -0.68 -7.52
CA PRO A 66 -4.76 -1.77 -7.55
C PRO A 66 -4.02 -3.11 -7.47
N ARG A 67 -4.60 -4.11 -6.82
CA ARG A 67 -4.04 -5.48 -6.83
C ARG A 67 -4.30 -6.10 -8.19
N GLU A 68 -3.25 -6.63 -8.81
CA GLU A 68 -3.31 -7.23 -10.16
C GLU A 68 -4.08 -8.56 -10.21
N ASP A 69 -4.51 -9.10 -9.06
CA ASP A 69 -5.41 -10.26 -8.97
C ASP A 69 -6.75 -10.06 -9.71
N ALA A 70 -7.07 -8.82 -10.11
CA ALA A 70 -8.25 -8.50 -10.94
C ALA A 70 -7.96 -8.34 -12.44
N SER A 71 -6.70 -8.34 -12.91
CA SER A 71 -6.39 -8.01 -14.32
C SER A 71 -5.29 -8.82 -15.00
N ALA A 72 -4.63 -9.77 -14.32
CA ALA A 72 -3.55 -10.57 -14.92
C ALA A 72 -3.96 -11.99 -15.38
N GLU A 73 -5.26 -12.31 -15.42
CA GLU A 73 -5.77 -13.53 -16.09
C GLU A 73 -6.13 -13.19 -17.55
N THR A 74 -5.12 -12.92 -18.39
CA THR A 74 -5.28 -13.03 -19.83
C THR A 74 -3.96 -13.46 -20.46
N GLY A 75 -3.86 -14.76 -20.76
CA GLY A 75 -3.01 -15.27 -21.84
C GLY A 75 -1.64 -15.83 -21.45
N SER A 76 -1.60 -17.01 -20.84
CA SER A 76 -0.71 -18.09 -21.34
C SER A 76 -1.61 -19.03 -22.14
N ASP A 77 -1.82 -18.73 -23.42
CA ASP A 77 -1.00 -19.25 -24.52
C ASP A 77 -0.88 -20.77 -24.50
N ASN A 78 -1.72 -21.36 -25.34
CA ASN A 78 -1.85 -22.77 -25.61
C ASN A 78 -0.64 -23.26 -26.42
N SER A 79 0.46 -23.57 -25.74
CA SER A 79 1.65 -24.17 -26.34
C SER A 79 1.90 -25.56 -25.76
N SER A 80 1.37 -26.58 -26.44
CA SER A 80 1.78 -27.99 -26.40
C SER A 80 1.32 -28.61 -27.72
N GLU A 81 2.06 -28.35 -28.79
CA GLU A 81 3.13 -29.22 -29.31
C GLU A 81 2.56 -30.47 -30.00
N GLY A 82 2.80 -30.53 -31.32
CA GLY A 82 2.28 -31.57 -32.19
C GLY A 82 2.97 -32.93 -31.98
N ILE A 83 2.17 -33.97 -32.13
CA ILE A 83 2.52 -35.36 -32.44
C ILE A 83 1.30 -35.94 -33.18
N ALA A 84 1.35 -36.87 -34.12
CA ALA A 84 2.34 -37.46 -35.00
C ALA A 84 1.52 -38.40 -35.93
N ALA A 85 2.00 -38.57 -37.17
CA ALA A 85 1.69 -39.65 -38.13
C ALA A 85 0.29 -39.75 -38.76
#